data_AF-A0A5N9CS79-F1
#
_entry.id   AF-A0A5N9CS79-F1
#
_cell.length_a   1.000
_cell.length_b   1.000
_cell.length_c   1.000
_cell.angle_alpha   90.00
_cell.angle_beta   90.00
_cell.angle_gamma   90.00
#
_symmetry.space_group_name_H-M   'P 1'
#
loop_
_entity.id
_entity.type
_entity.pdbx_description
1 polymer ?
#
loop_
_entity_poly.entity_id
_entity_poly.type
_entity_poly.pdbx_seq_one_letter_code
_entity_poly.pdbx_strand_id
1 'polypeptide(L)' 'MLKIGHEVVRPGKYQGDDSVTITIPEELETVAGIPLEHREVDWYAREYPLETMNITERASRDWANGIRDNHVEMREI' A
#
# COMPACT_ATOMS: atom_id res chain seq x y z
N MET A 1 26.04 -24.89 17.73
CA MET A 1 24.83 -25.10 16.92
C MET A 1 23.93 -23.90 17.15
N LEU A 2 23.42 -23.29 16.08
CA LEU A 2 22.41 -22.23 16.19
C LEU A 2 21.11 -22.86 16.69
N LYS A 3 20.35 -22.15 17.53
CA LYS A 3 19.03 -22.61 17.97
C LYS A 3 18.05 -22.54 16.79
N ILE A 4 17.31 -23.62 16.58
CA ILE A 4 16.27 -23.69 15.55
C ILE A 4 15.02 -23.03 16.13
N GLY A 5 14.51 -22.00 15.45
CA GLY A 5 13.30 -21.29 15.83
C GLY A 5 12.05 -21.97 15.26
N HIS A 6 11.95 -22.07 13.93
CA HIS A 6 10.87 -22.80 13.25
C HIS A 6 11.33 -23.48 11.95
N GLU A 7 10.49 -24.38 11.45
CA GLU A 7 10.69 -25.10 10.19
C GLU A 7 9.67 -24.67 9.14
N VAL A 8 10.15 -24.38 7.93
CA VAL A 8 9.29 -24.03 6.78
C VAL A 8 9.30 -25.20 5.81
N VAL A 9 8.13 -25.79 5.58
CA VAL A 9 7.93 -26.82 4.56
C VAL A 9 7.50 -26.16 3.25
N ARG A 10 8.31 -26.33 2.20
CA ARG A 10 8.01 -25.83 0.86
C ARG A 10 7.75 -27.01 -0.08
N PRO A 11 6.70 -26.94 -0.92
CA PRO A 11 6.55 -27.93 -1.98
C PRO A 11 7.74 -27.86 -2.93
N GLY A 12 8.09 -28.99 -3.53
CA GLY A 12 9.13 -29.07 -4.54
C GLY A 12 8.80 -28.21 -5.77
N LYS A 13 9.81 -27.95 -6.60
CA LYS A 13 9.69 -27.00 -7.72
C LYS A 13 8.75 -27.51 -8.81
N TYR A 14 8.76 -28.83 -9.05
CA TYR A 14 7.95 -29.47 -10.06
C TYR A 14 6.87 -30.36 -9.45
N GLN A 15 5.86 -30.69 -10.26
CA GLN A 15 4.79 -31.58 -9.85
C GLN A 15 5.34 -32.99 -9.61
N GLY A 16 5.18 -33.50 -8.40
CA GLY A 16 5.70 -34.81 -7.98
C GLY A 16 7.06 -34.76 -7.28
N ASP A 17 7.69 -33.58 -7.16
CA ASP A 17 8.88 -33.43 -6.32
C ASP A 17 8.50 -33.51 -4.83
N ASP A 18 9.42 -34.08 -4.04
CA ASP A 18 9.31 -34.11 -2.59
C ASP A 18 9.33 -32.70 -1.98
N SER A 19 8.66 -32.54 -0.85
CA SER A 19 8.72 -31.29 -0.08
C SER A 19 10.10 -31.10 0.55
N VAL A 20 10.58 -29.86 0.59
CA VAL A 20 11.83 -29.49 1.26
C VAL A 20 11.51 -28.83 2.59
N THR A 21 12.13 -29.32 3.67
CA THR A 21 12.08 -28.70 4.99
C THR A 21 13.29 -27.78 5.18
N ILE A 22 13.05 -26.52 5.48
CA ILE A 22 14.08 -25.50 5.71
C ILE A 22 14.03 -25.10 7.18
N THR A 23 15.11 -25.36 7.92
CA THR A 23 15.26 -24.95 9.34
C THR A 23 15.70 -23.49 9.41
N ILE A 24 14.91 -22.63 10.05
CA ILE A 24 15.23 -21.21 10.24
C ILE A 24 15.82 -21.00 11.65
N PRO A 25 17.05 -20.46 11.74
CA PRO A 25 17.64 -20.07 13.03
C PRO A 25 16.84 -18.97 13.72
N GLU A 26 16.78 -19.01 15.06
CA GLU A 26 16.11 -17.99 15.91
C GLU A 26 16.59 -16.55 15.61
N GLU A 27 17.88 -16.38 15.30
CA GLU A 27 18.49 -15.07 14.98
C GLU A 27 18.00 -14.46 13.66
N LEU A 28 17.39 -15.26 12.78
CA LEU A 28 16.89 -14.85 11.48
C LEU A 28 15.35 -14.81 11.42
N GLU A 29 14.68 -14.99 12.56
CA GLU A 29 13.23 -14.88 12.62
C GLU A 29 12.79 -13.43 12.48
N THR A 30 11.86 -13.20 11.55
CA THR A 30 11.17 -11.93 11.40
C THR A 30 9.80 -12.02 12.06
N VAL A 31 9.28 -10.87 12.51
CA VAL A 31 7.90 -10.80 13.01
C VAL A 31 6.95 -11.05 11.85
N ALA A 32 6.02 -11.99 12.00
CA ALA A 32 5.02 -12.27 10.99
C ALA A 32 4.13 -11.03 10.78
N GLY A 33 4.16 -10.47 9.58
CA GLY A 33 3.38 -9.29 9.20
C GLY A 33 4.18 -8.31 8.34
N ILE A 34 3.48 -7.36 7.73
CA ILE A 34 4.13 -6.19 7.14
C ILE A 34 4.44 -5.25 8.30
N PRO A 35 5.70 -4.79 8.49
CA PRO A 35 6.00 -3.81 9.52
C PRO A 35 5.20 -2.54 9.23
N LEU A 36 4.27 -2.22 10.14
CA LEU A 36 3.45 -1.02 10.05
C LEU A 36 4.25 0.16 10.59
N GLU A 37 4.68 1.03 9.70
CA GLU A 37 5.18 2.36 10.06
C GLU A 37 3.95 3.20 10.46
N HIS A 38 3.79 3.46 11.76
CA HIS A 38 2.59 4.12 12.28
C HIS A 38 2.45 5.57 11.80
N ARG A 39 3.56 6.29 11.58
CA ARG A 39 3.53 7.67 11.05
C ARG A 39 2.99 7.72 9.61
N GLU A 40 3.29 6.73 8.78
CA GLU A 40 2.74 6.58 7.43
C GLU A 40 1.28 6.16 7.47
N VAL A 41 0.92 5.21 8.34
CA VAL A 41 -0.48 4.80 8.52
C VAL A 41 -1.32 5.97 9.02
N ASP A 42 -0.85 6.72 10.01
CA ASP A 42 -1.52 7.87 10.60
C ASP A 42 -1.70 9.02 9.59
N TRP A 43 -0.71 9.25 8.72
CA TRP A 43 -0.81 10.22 7.61
C TRP A 43 -2.00 9.94 6.69
N TYR A 44 -2.30 8.66 6.43
CA TYR A 44 -3.41 8.25 5.58
C TYR A 44 -4.71 7.96 6.35
N ALA A 45 -4.69 7.96 7.70
CA ALA A 45 -5.77 7.43 8.53
C ALA A 45 -6.64 8.47 9.25
N ARG A 46 -7.12 9.51 8.53
CA ARG A 46 -8.37 10.27 8.86
C ARG A 46 -8.25 11.64 9.57
N GLU A 47 -7.25 12.48 9.31
CA GLU A 47 -7.40 13.92 9.65
C GLU A 47 -7.92 14.78 8.48
N TYR A 48 -7.80 14.28 7.26
CA TYR A 48 -8.48 14.85 6.09
C TYR A 48 -9.30 13.75 5.43
N PRO A 49 -10.63 13.88 5.31
CA PRO A 49 -11.39 12.92 4.53
C PRO A 49 -10.80 12.86 3.12
N LEU A 50 -10.84 11.69 2.48
CA LEU A 50 -10.72 11.56 1.02
C LEU A 50 -11.92 12.24 0.30
N GLU A 51 -12.62 13.14 0.98
CA GLU A 51 -13.54 14.05 0.32
C GLU A 51 -12.70 14.96 -0.55
N THR A 52 -13.07 14.95 -1.82
CA THR A 52 -12.51 15.89 -2.76
C THR A 52 -12.67 17.32 -2.23
N MET A 53 -11.59 18.11 -2.23
CA MET A 53 -11.61 19.53 -1.85
C MET A 53 -12.67 20.33 -2.62
N ASN A 54 -13.19 19.79 -3.72
CA ASN A 54 -14.33 20.29 -4.49
C ASN A 54 -15.61 20.52 -3.66
N ILE A 55 -15.82 19.84 -2.53
CA ILE A 55 -17.01 20.05 -1.69
C ILE A 55 -16.87 21.35 -0.89
N THR A 56 -15.72 21.55 -0.23
CA THR A 56 -15.42 22.76 0.54
C THR A 56 -15.21 23.97 -0.37
N GLU A 57 -14.46 23.80 -1.46
CA GLU A 57 -14.10 24.85 -2.43
C GLU A 57 -15.07 24.90 -3.62
N ARG A 58 -16.34 24.55 -3.39
CA ARG A 58 -17.34 24.42 -4.46
C ARG A 58 -17.48 25.70 -5.29
N ALA A 59 -17.42 26.87 -4.65
CA ALA A 59 -17.50 28.16 -5.34
C ALA A 59 -16.32 28.38 -6.30
N SER A 60 -15.10 28.07 -5.84
CA SER A 60 -13.87 28.16 -6.63
C SER A 60 -13.90 27.19 -7.81
N ARG A 61 -14.42 25.97 -7.60
CA ARG A 61 -14.64 24.96 -8.64
C ARG A 61 -15.68 25.40 -9.68
N ASP A 62 -16.82 25.92 -9.25
CA ASP A 62 -17.89 26.36 -10.15
C ASP A 62 -17.42 27.52 -11.02
N TRP A 63 -16.68 28.47 -10.45
CA TRP A 63 -16.01 29.54 -11.21
C TRP A 63 -15.00 28.99 -12.22
N ALA A 64 -14.10 28.10 -11.80
CA ALA A 64 -13.07 27.54 -12.68
C ALA A 64 -13.69 26.74 -13.86
N ASN A 65 -14.75 25.97 -13.61
CA ASN A 65 -15.50 25.29 -14.65
C ASN A 65 -16.14 26.30 -15.62
N GLY A 66 -16.71 27.39 -15.11
CA GLY A 66 -17.25 28.46 -15.94
C GLY A 66 -16.20 29.12 -16.84
N ILE A 67 -14.99 29.37 -16.32
CA ILE A 67 -13.89 29.89 -17.13
C ILE A 67 -13.47 28.89 -18.22
N ARG A 68 -13.27 27.61 -17.85
CA ARG A 68 -12.92 26.53 -18.79
C ARG A 68 -13.96 26.34 -19.90
N ASP A 69 -15.23 26.42 -19.57
CA ASP A 69 -16.30 26.19 -20.54
C ASP A 69 -16.51 27.39 -21.48
N ASN A 70 -16.11 28.58 -21.05
CA ASN A 70 -16.05 29.77 -21.89
C ASN A 70 -14.76 29.87 -22.74
N HIS A 71 -13.69 29.18 -22.33
CA HIS A 71 -12.37 29.18 -23.00
C HIS A 71 -12.08 27.78 -23.55
N VAL A 72 -12.82 27.40 -24.60
CA VAL A 72 -12.75 26.08 -25.25
C VAL A 72 -11.34 25.76 -25.76
N GLU A 73 -10.55 26.78 -26.09
CA GLU A 73 -9.15 26.69 -26.52
C GLU A 73 -8.19 26.18 -25.43
N MET A 74 -8.59 26.16 -24.15
CA MET A 74 -7.79 25.60 -23.05
C MET A 74 -8.05 24.11 -22.80
N ARG A 75 -8.85 23.44 -23.63
CA ARG A 75 -9.23 22.02 -23.45
C ARG A 75 -8.18 21.00 -23.90
N GLU A 76 -7.10 21.43 -24.53
CA GLU A 76 -6.03 20.57 -25.04
C GLU A 76 -4.65 21.08 -24.60
N ILE A 77 -4.25 20.76 -23.36
CA ILE A 77 -2.85 20.58 -22.97
C ILE A 77 -2.78 19.39 -22.01
#